data_AF-G9X2M1-F1
#
_entry.id   AF-G9X2M1-F1
#
_cell.length_a   1.000
_cell.length_b   1.000
_cell.length_c   1.000
_cell.angle_alpha   90.00
_cell.angle_beta   90.00
_cell.angle_gamma   90.00
#
_symmetry.space_group_name_H-M   'P 1'
#
loop_
_entity.id
_entity.type
_entity.pdbx_description
1 polymer ?
#
loop_
_entity_poly.entity_id
_entity_poly.type
_entity_poly.pdbx_seq_one_letter_code
_entity_poly.pdbx_strand_id
1 'polypeptide(L)' 'MIKNEDWTWTQETLKAIIERVIERRDEYENEKKNDFDAGVVMGYNFVLDMFKNDLECRGYNYDEFMKD' A
#
# COMPACT_ATOMS: atom_id res chain seq x y z
N MET A 1 10.12 -10.24 22.89
CA MET A 1 9.32 -9.41 21.97
C MET A 1 9.44 -7.98 22.45
N ILE A 2 9.92 -7.08 21.60
CA ILE A 2 9.86 -5.64 21.91
C ILE A 2 8.38 -5.27 21.91
N LYS A 3 7.83 -4.88 23.05
CA LYS A 3 6.52 -4.24 23.09
C LYS A 3 6.74 -2.82 22.59
N ASN A 4 6.39 -2.57 21.32
CA ASN A 4 6.22 -1.19 20.85
C ASN A 4 4.93 -0.68 21.49
N GLU A 5 5.03 -0.19 22.73
CA GLU A 5 3.88 0.34 23.47
C GLU A 5 3.27 1.57 22.79
N ASP A 6 4.00 2.17 21.83
CA ASP A 6 3.59 3.36 21.07
C ASP A 6 2.89 3.04 19.75
N TRP A 7 2.90 1.79 19.27
CA TRP A 7 2.37 1.44 17.95
C TRP A 7 1.14 0.53 18.05
N THR A 8 -0.04 1.10 17.81
CA THR A 8 -1.29 0.34 17.72
C THR A 8 -1.67 0.16 16.24
N TRP A 9 -1.88 -1.08 15.81
CA TRP A 9 -2.39 -1.36 14.46
C TRP A 9 -3.89 -1.05 14.39
N THR A 10 -4.25 0.10 13.83
CA THR A 10 -5.64 0.48 13.53
C THR A 10 -5.92 0.44 12.03
N GLN A 11 -7.19 0.63 11.63
CA GLN A 11 -7.54 0.81 10.21
C GLN A 11 -6.82 2.03 9.62
N GLU A 12 -6.75 3.14 10.36
CA GLU A 12 -5.98 4.32 9.98
C GLU A 12 -4.49 4.03 9.76
N THR A 13 -3.88 3.20 10.60
CA THR A 13 -2.48 2.79 10.41
C THR A 13 -2.30 2.01 9.11
N LEU A 14 -3.24 1.09 8.81
CA LEU A 14 -3.20 0.34 7.56
C LEU A 14 -3.41 1.26 6.35
N LYS A 15 -4.38 2.18 6.42
CA LYS A 15 -4.64 3.18 5.38
C LYS A 15 -3.40 4.03 5.12
N ALA A 16 -2.76 4.57 6.16
CA ALA A 16 -1.54 5.36 6.03
C ALA A 16 -0.39 4.57 5.39
N ILE A 17 -0.28 3.28 5.68
CA ILE A 17 0.72 2.40 5.03
C ILE A 17 0.39 2.23 3.54
N ILE A 18 -0.86 1.97 3.18
CA ILE A 18 -1.29 1.81 1.78
C ILE A 18 -1.07 3.11 1.00
N GLU A 19 -1.45 4.26 1.56
CA GLU A 19 -1.21 5.59 0.98
C GLU A 19 0.27 5.84 0.74
N ARG A 20 1.12 5.46 1.70
CA ARG A 20 2.57 5.58 1.56
C ARG A 20 3.12 4.74 0.42
N VAL A 21 2.58 3.54 0.22
CA VAL A 21 2.96 2.65 -0.90
C VAL A 21 2.51 3.24 -2.23
N ILE A 22 1.31 3.82 -2.30
CA ILE A 22 0.79 4.55 -3.47
C ILE A 22 1.69 5.74 -3.82
N GLU A 23 2.03 6.58 -2.85
CA GLU A 23 2.88 7.75 -3.03
C GLU A 23 4.26 7.35 -3.61
N ARG A 24 4.88 6.31 -3.02
CA ARG A 24 6.17 5.79 -3.50
C ARG A 24 6.07 5.26 -4.93
N ARG A 25 5.03 4.49 -5.26
CA ARG A 25 4.80 4.01 -6.62
C ARG A 25 4.73 5.19 -7.59
N ASP A 26 3.99 6.24 -7.26
CA ASP A 26 3.77 7.40 -8.13
C ASP A 26 5.05 8.22 -8.32
N GLU A 27 5.86 8.37 -7.28
CA GLU A 27 7.22 8.93 -7.39
C GLU A 27 8.07 8.13 -8.38
N TYR A 28 8.12 6.80 -8.25
CA TYR A 28 8.89 5.94 -9.16
C TYR A 28 8.35 5.96 -10.59
N GLU A 29 7.03 6.00 -10.78
CA GLU A 29 6.44 6.09 -12.12
C GLU A 29 6.80 7.42 -12.80
N ASN A 30 6.89 8.52 -12.04
CA ASN A 30 7.32 9.82 -12.55
C ASN A 30 8.83 9.89 -12.83
N GLU A 31 9.65 9.13 -12.10
CA GLU A 31 11.12 9.15 -12.22
C GLU A 31 11.68 8.09 -13.17
N LYS A 32 10.82 7.18 -13.66
CA LYS A 32 11.17 6.03 -14.51
C LYS A 32 11.90 6.43 -15.80
N LYS A 33 13.05 5.80 -16.04
CA LYS A 33 13.91 6.02 -17.23
C LYS A 33 14.22 4.76 -18.01
N ASN A 34 13.99 3.58 -17.43
CA ASN A 34 14.34 2.30 -18.04
C ASN A 34 13.41 1.15 -17.58
N ASP A 35 13.63 -0.04 -18.14
CA ASP A 35 12.84 -1.24 -17.84
C ASP A 35 13.01 -1.74 -16.41
N PHE A 36 14.15 -1.48 -15.77
CA PHE A 36 14.36 -1.80 -14.37
C PHE A 36 13.44 -0.95 -13.48
N ASP A 37 13.35 0.36 -13.75
CA ASP A 37 12.44 1.27 -13.05
C ASP A 37 10.97 0.87 -13.27
N ALA A 38 10.61 0.41 -14.48
CA ALA A 38 9.29 -0.14 -14.76
C ALA A 38 9.00 -1.41 -13.93
N GLY A 39 10.01 -2.27 -13.71
CA GLY A 39 9.92 -3.42 -12.83
C GLY A 39 9.67 -3.03 -11.37
N VAL A 40 10.26 -1.92 -10.89
CA VAL A 40 10.01 -1.40 -9.54
C VAL A 40 8.55 -0.97 -9.39
N VAL A 41 8.00 -0.21 -10.35
CA VAL A 41 6.59 0.20 -10.34
C VAL A 41 5.66 -1.01 -10.35
N MET A 42 5.96 -2.03 -11.16
CA MET A 42 5.20 -3.29 -11.18
C MET A 42 5.21 -3.98 -9.80
N GLY A 43 6.34 -3.96 -9.10
CA GLY A 43 6.44 -4.46 -7.73
C GLY A 43 5.48 -3.76 -6.76
N TYR A 44 5.39 -2.43 -6.82
CA TYR A 44 4.41 -1.69 -6.02
C TYR A 44 2.97 -2.04 -6.36
N ASN A 45 2.64 -2.24 -7.64
CA ASN A 45 1.29 -2.65 -8.04
C ASN A 45 0.90 -4.01 -7.44
N PHE A 46 1.81 -4.98 -7.41
CA PHE A 46 1.53 -6.28 -6.76
C PHE A 46 1.29 -6.16 -5.26
N VAL A 47 1.99 -5.25 -4.58
CA VAL A 47 1.75 -4.98 -3.16
C VAL A 47 0.36 -4.37 -2.93
N LEU A 48 -0.06 -3.45 -3.80
CA LEU A 48 -1.39 -2.85 -3.70
C LEU A 48 -2.50 -3.85 -4.01
N ASP A 49 -2.32 -4.72 -5.00
CA ASP A 49 -3.24 -5.82 -5.29
C ASP A 49 -3.36 -6.78 -4.10
N MET A 50 -2.25 -7.06 -3.40
CA MET A 50 -2.27 -7.86 -2.18
C MET A 50 -3.12 -7.20 -1.08
N PHE A 51 -2.93 -5.91 -0.81
CA PHE A 51 -3.74 -5.20 0.18
C PHE A 51 -5.22 -5.20 -0.18
N LYS A 52 -5.54 -4.95 -1.46
CA LYS A 52 -6.91 -5.01 -1.96
C LYS A 52 -7.54 -6.38 -1.72
N ASN A 53 -6.86 -7.45 -2.15
CA ASN A 53 -7.37 -8.81 -2.01
C ASN A 53 -7.55 -9.18 -0.54
N ASP A 54 -6.61 -8.83 0.34
CA ASP A 54 -6.70 -9.14 1.76
C ASP A 54 -7.88 -8.43 2.44
N LEU A 55 -8.15 -7.16 2.07
CA LEU A 55 -9.30 -6.41 2.55
C LEU A 55 -10.62 -6.98 2.02
N GLU A 56 -10.69 -7.25 0.73
CA GLU A 56 -11.89 -7.78 0.07
C GLU A 56 -12.24 -9.19 0.56
N CYS A 57 -11.25 -10.07 0.78
CA CYS A 57 -11.47 -11.38 1.38
C CYS A 57 -12.00 -11.32 2.82
N ARG A 58 -11.82 -10.19 3.51
CA ARG A 58 -12.36 -9.94 4.86
C ARG A 58 -13.71 -9.22 4.85
N GLY A 59 -14.26 -8.95 3.66
CA GLY A 59 -15.57 -8.30 3.48
C GLY A 59 -15.52 -6.78 3.46
N TYR A 60 -14.34 -6.17 3.41
CA TYR A 60 -14.20 -4.72 3.21
C TYR A 60 -14.24 -4.39 1.71
N ASN A 61 -14.84 -3.27 1.34
CA ASN A 61 -14.65 -2.71 0.01
C ASN A 61 -13.38 -1.84 0.03
N TYR A 62 -12.39 -2.16 -0.80
CA TYR A 62 -11.11 -1.43 -0.81
C TYR A 62 -11.28 0.05 -1.13
N ASP A 63 -12.10 0.39 -2.12
CA ASP A 63 -12.29 1.78 -2.54
C ASP A 63 -13.03 2.61 -1.48
N GLU A 64 -13.95 1.99 -0.72
CA GLU A 64 -14.60 2.64 0.42
C GLU A 64 -13.62 2.78 1.59
N PHE A 65 -12.86 1.73 1.92
CA PHE A 65 -11.83 1.73 2.96
C PHE A 65 -10.80 2.84 2.76
N MET A 66 -10.45 3.17 1.51
CA MET A 66 -9.50 4.24 1.20
C MET A 66 -10.12 5.65 1.17
N LYS A 67 -11.45 5.79 1.16
CA LYS A 67 -12.15 7.09 1.13
C LYS A 67 -12.48 7.63 2.52
N ASP A 68 -12.83 6.74 3.45
CA ASP A 68 -13.15 7.05 4.85
C ASP A 68 -11.88 7.35 5.65
#